data_AF-A0AB40A1B5-F1
#
_entry.id   AF-A0AB40A1B5-F1
#
_cell.length_a   1.000
_cell.length_b   1.000
_cell.length_c   1.000
_cell.angle_alpha   90.00
_cell.angle_beta   90.00
_cell.angle_gamma   90.00
#
_symmetry.space_group_name_H-M   'P 1'
#
loop_
_entity.id
_entity.type
_entity.pdbx_description
1 polymer ?
#
loop_
_entity_poly.entity_id
_entity_poly.type
_entity_poly.pdbx_seq_one_letter_code
_entity_poly.pdbx_strand_id
1 'polypeptide(L)'
;MVKLLSYWMILVLMAIAEAQDLEEDDLTEDKCNQSRDGCCSELYIGEEEDLVKCFVIHSPKLPADGDSDLGKTLRFLSCFVECLYKQKKYIGKSDTINMKMVKLDAEKMYVDRPKEKEYHIEMYDYCRKDAVGVYNLLKASPGAKVLLKDACRPYLLMVFMCMSDYHQKHECPYFRWEGSANAGTKDQCEEAKSKCYLIDGITLPTQSLL
;
A
#
# COMPACT_ATOMS: atom_id res chain seq x y z
N MET A 1 -14.81 46.82 32.96
CA MET A 1 -13.61 45.96 32.80
C MET A 1 -13.86 44.47 33.11
N VAL A 2 -15.11 43.97 33.12
CA VAL A 2 -15.45 42.57 33.49
C VAL A 2 -15.86 41.70 32.28
N LYS A 3 -16.29 42.32 31.17
CA LYS A 3 -16.77 41.60 29.96
C LYS A 3 -15.68 41.06 29.02
N LEU A 4 -14.44 41.57 29.13
CA LEU A 4 -13.31 41.11 28.31
C LEU A 4 -12.59 39.89 28.93
N LEU A 5 -12.54 39.81 30.25
CA LEU A 5 -11.98 38.67 30.99
C LEU A 5 -12.80 37.38 30.81
N SER A 6 -14.12 37.51 30.65
CA SER A 6 -15.03 36.38 30.42
C SER A 6 -14.85 35.76 29.03
N TYR A 7 -14.62 36.59 28.00
CA TYR A 7 -14.37 36.11 26.64
C TYR A 7 -13.04 35.35 26.52
N TRP A 8 -12.00 35.81 27.23
CA TRP A 8 -10.70 35.13 27.27
C TRP A 8 -10.75 33.81 28.03
N MET A 9 -11.49 33.73 29.14
CA MET A 9 -11.73 32.47 29.85
C MET A 9 -12.50 31.46 29.00
N ILE A 10 -13.48 31.90 28.20
CA ILE A 10 -14.22 31.03 27.28
C ILE A 10 -13.31 30.53 26.14
N LEU A 11 -12.45 31.38 25.58
CA LEU A 11 -11.50 30.99 24.54
C LEU A 11 -10.41 30.04 25.08
N VAL A 12 -9.93 30.27 26.30
CA VAL A 12 -8.98 29.35 26.95
C VAL A 12 -9.65 28.03 27.34
N LEU A 13 -10.91 28.05 27.79
CA LEU A 13 -11.67 26.82 28.06
C LEU A 13 -12.01 26.05 26.78
N MET A 14 -12.29 26.73 25.66
CA MET A 14 -12.45 26.07 24.35
C MET A 14 -11.12 25.50 23.83
N ALA A 15 -10.00 26.21 24.00
CA ALA A 15 -8.69 25.70 23.63
C ALA A 15 -8.23 24.51 24.52
N ILE A 16 -8.67 24.47 25.78
CA ILE A 16 -8.42 23.33 26.67
C ILE A 16 -9.38 22.16 26.37
N ALA A 17 -10.61 22.43 25.92
CA ALA A 17 -11.53 21.40 25.45
C ALA A 17 -11.03 20.74 24.15
N GLU A 18 -10.56 21.52 23.18
CA GLU A 18 -9.92 20.99 21.96
C GLU A 18 -8.58 20.27 22.24
N ALA A 19 -7.89 20.60 23.35
CA ALA A 19 -6.69 19.89 23.78
C ALA A 19 -6.98 18.67 24.68
N GLN A 20 -8.23 18.46 25.09
CA GLN A 20 -8.67 17.30 25.87
C GLN A 20 -9.39 16.23 25.04
N ASP A 21 -9.62 16.47 23.75
CA ASP A 21 -9.93 15.41 22.78
C ASP A 21 -8.64 14.67 22.34
N LEU A 22 -7.84 14.23 23.32
CA LEU A 22 -7.23 12.92 23.20
C LEU A 22 -8.38 11.93 23.45
N GLU A 23 -9.32 11.86 22.51
CA GLU A 23 -10.28 10.77 22.49
C GLU A 23 -9.43 9.49 22.52
N GLU A 24 -9.63 8.68 23.56
CA GLU A 24 -9.63 7.24 23.37
C GLU A 24 -10.61 7.01 22.22
N ASP A 25 -10.12 7.11 20.99
CA ASP A 25 -10.90 6.93 19.80
C ASP A 25 -11.36 5.49 19.87
N ASP A 26 -12.62 5.31 20.28
CA ASP A 26 -13.17 4.00 20.62
C ASP A 26 -13.20 3.21 19.30
N LEU A 27 -12.14 2.40 19.10
CA LEU A 27 -11.94 1.62 17.90
C LEU A 27 -12.95 0.49 17.93
N THR A 28 -13.81 0.49 16.93
CA THR A 28 -14.77 -0.58 16.67
C THR A 28 -14.31 -1.38 15.47
N GLU A 29 -14.86 -2.59 15.29
CA GLU A 29 -14.58 -3.42 14.12
C GLU A 29 -14.82 -2.64 12.81
N ASP A 30 -15.92 -1.89 12.73
CA ASP A 30 -16.26 -1.08 11.56
C ASP A 30 -15.23 0.02 11.27
N LYS A 31 -14.75 0.73 12.31
CA LYS A 31 -13.71 1.76 12.16
C LYS A 31 -12.38 1.16 11.73
N CYS A 32 -12.03 -0.04 12.22
CA CYS A 32 -10.80 -0.73 11.84
C CYS A 32 -10.76 -1.11 10.36
N ASN A 33 -11.91 -1.27 9.70
CA ASN A 33 -11.96 -1.59 8.27
C ASN A 33 -11.91 -0.35 7.36
N GLN A 34 -11.89 0.87 7.92
CA GLN A 34 -11.94 2.13 7.17
C GLN A 34 -10.60 2.87 7.19
N SER A 35 -10.49 3.92 6.37
CA SER A 35 -9.33 4.83 6.41
C SER A 35 -9.26 5.60 7.73
N ARG A 36 -8.05 5.80 8.25
CA ARG A 36 -7.76 6.68 9.37
C ARG A 36 -6.83 7.82 8.94
N ASP A 37 -7.19 9.04 9.29
CA ASP A 37 -6.45 10.24 8.89
C ASP A 37 -4.97 10.16 9.29
N GLY A 38 -4.09 10.40 8.32
CA GLY A 38 -2.64 10.36 8.52
C GLY A 38 -2.06 8.97 8.80
N CYS A 39 -2.86 7.90 8.72
CA CYS A 39 -2.41 6.54 9.01
C CYS A 39 -2.28 5.64 7.79
N CYS A 40 -3.05 5.87 6.74
CA CYS A 40 -2.98 5.03 5.54
C CYS A 40 -1.58 5.07 4.93
N SER A 41 -1.00 3.90 4.62
CA SER A 41 0.29 3.84 3.95
C SER A 41 0.27 4.60 2.62
N GLU A 42 1.40 5.17 2.24
CA GLU A 42 1.50 5.87 0.95
C GLU A 42 1.72 4.88 -0.21
N LEU A 43 2.37 3.76 0.10
CA LEU A 43 2.83 2.82 -0.90
C LEU A 43 3.02 1.44 -0.28
N TYR A 44 2.53 0.40 -0.96
CA TYR A 44 2.89 -0.97 -0.63
C TYR A 44 3.41 -1.69 -1.87
N ILE A 45 4.66 -2.13 -1.80
CA ILE A 45 5.36 -2.78 -2.92
C ILE A 45 5.66 -4.27 -2.70
N GLY A 46 5.48 -4.78 -1.48
CA GLY A 46 5.70 -6.19 -1.13
C GLY A 46 6.66 -6.37 0.05
N GLU A 47 7.09 -7.62 0.28
CA GLU A 47 8.02 -8.00 1.35
C GLU A 47 9.47 -7.64 0.99
N GLU A 48 10.22 -7.08 1.95
CA GLU A 48 11.57 -6.52 1.73
C GLU A 48 12.55 -7.52 1.12
N GLU A 49 12.58 -8.78 1.59
CA GLU A 49 13.51 -9.80 1.10
C GLU A 49 13.36 -10.07 -0.40
N ASP A 50 12.11 -10.21 -0.87
CA ASP A 50 11.80 -10.45 -2.28
C ASP A 50 12.16 -9.22 -3.13
N LEU A 51 11.91 -8.01 -2.60
CA LEU A 51 12.23 -6.73 -3.23
C LEU A 51 13.74 -6.59 -3.42
N VAL A 52 14.53 -6.77 -2.36
CA VAL A 52 15.99 -6.63 -2.41
C VAL A 52 16.59 -7.59 -3.42
N LYS A 53 16.13 -8.85 -3.45
CA LYS A 53 16.64 -9.85 -4.38
C LYS A 53 16.42 -9.47 -5.84
N CYS A 54 15.21 -9.04 -6.20
CA CYS A 54 14.93 -8.60 -7.57
C CYS A 54 15.60 -7.26 -7.90
N PHE A 55 15.75 -6.38 -6.91
CA PHE A 55 16.44 -5.11 -7.08
C PHE A 55 17.91 -5.35 -7.46
N VAL A 56 18.63 -6.21 -6.72
CA VAL A 56 20.04 -6.52 -7.01
C VAL A 56 20.23 -7.11 -8.42
N ILE A 57 19.32 -7.97 -8.88
CA ILE A 57 19.38 -8.56 -10.22
C ILE A 57 19.20 -7.49 -11.32
N HIS A 58 18.36 -6.48 -11.07
CA HIS A 58 17.96 -5.50 -12.08
C HIS A 58 18.59 -4.11 -11.91
N SER A 59 19.31 -3.86 -10.83
CA SER A 59 19.97 -2.57 -10.54
C SER A 59 20.91 -2.08 -11.66
N PRO A 60 21.57 -2.93 -12.49
CA PRO A 60 22.33 -2.42 -13.63
C PRO A 60 21.47 -1.72 -14.71
N LYS A 61 20.15 -1.90 -14.68
CA LYS A 61 19.19 -1.23 -15.56
C LYS A 61 18.58 0.02 -14.92
N LEU A 62 18.86 0.30 -13.65
CA LEU A 62 18.34 1.46 -12.95
C LEU A 62 18.87 2.74 -13.65
N PRO A 63 18.01 3.73 -13.93
CA PRO A 63 18.47 5.03 -14.41
C PRO A 63 19.46 5.66 -13.41
N ALA A 64 20.43 6.42 -13.91
CA ALA A 64 21.33 7.17 -13.05
C ALA A 64 20.57 8.29 -12.31
N ASP A 65 21.09 8.72 -11.16
CA ASP A 65 20.49 9.82 -10.41
C ASP A 65 20.35 11.07 -11.28
N GLY A 66 19.15 11.66 -11.26
CA GLY A 66 18.80 12.83 -12.09
C GLY A 66 18.43 12.51 -13.55
N ASP A 67 18.45 11.24 -13.97
CA ASP A 67 17.94 10.83 -15.28
C ASP A 67 16.40 10.96 -15.33
N SER A 68 15.91 11.77 -16.27
CA SER A 68 14.48 12.06 -16.46
C SER A 68 13.85 11.23 -17.59
N ASP A 69 14.60 10.30 -18.21
CA ASP A 69 14.06 9.39 -19.22
C ASP A 69 13.13 8.35 -18.57
N LEU A 70 11.84 8.66 -18.56
CA LEU A 70 10.78 7.79 -18.07
C LEU A 70 10.80 6.40 -18.74
N GLY A 71 11.26 6.28 -19.99
CA GLY A 71 11.39 5.01 -20.66
C GLY A 71 12.42 4.09 -19.99
N LYS A 72 13.54 4.64 -19.49
CA LYS A 72 14.52 3.85 -18.71
C LYS A 72 13.92 3.39 -17.39
N THR A 73 13.22 4.27 -16.68
CA THR A 73 12.54 3.94 -15.43
C THR A 73 11.52 2.82 -15.63
N LEU A 74 10.67 2.93 -16.64
CA LEU A 74 9.67 1.91 -16.97
C LEU A 74 10.32 0.58 -17.39
N ARG A 75 11.44 0.61 -18.12
CA ARG A 75 12.22 -0.61 -18.43
C ARG A 75 12.76 -1.29 -17.18
N PHE A 76 13.36 -0.54 -16.25
CA PHE A 76 13.82 -1.08 -14.98
C PHE A 76 12.66 -1.68 -14.18
N LEU A 77 11.62 -0.88 -13.91
CA LEU A 77 10.47 -1.27 -13.09
C LEU A 77 9.74 -2.48 -13.67
N SER A 78 9.53 -2.52 -14.99
CA SER A 78 8.85 -3.65 -15.63
C SER A 78 9.62 -4.97 -15.45
N CYS A 79 10.96 -4.94 -15.53
CA CYS A 79 11.78 -6.14 -15.31
C CYS A 79 11.88 -6.51 -13.83
N PHE A 80 11.97 -5.52 -12.94
CA PHE A 80 11.89 -5.71 -11.50
C PHE A 80 10.59 -6.41 -11.09
N VAL A 81 9.44 -5.92 -11.56
CA VAL A 81 8.12 -6.50 -11.30
C VAL A 81 7.98 -7.89 -11.90
N GLU A 82 8.47 -8.11 -13.13
CA GLU A 82 8.50 -9.44 -13.73
C GLU A 82 9.27 -10.43 -12.83
N CYS A 83 10.41 -10.01 -12.27
CA CYS A 83 11.18 -10.83 -11.34
C CYS A 83 10.35 -11.19 -10.10
N LEU A 84 9.69 -10.21 -9.46
CA LEU A 84 8.86 -10.46 -8.27
C LEU A 84 7.77 -11.50 -8.56
N TYR A 85 7.02 -11.29 -9.64
CA TYR A 85 5.93 -12.20 -10.01
C TYR A 85 6.43 -13.57 -10.47
N LYS A 86 7.64 -13.69 -11.03
CA LYS A 86 8.27 -14.98 -11.31
C LYS A 86 8.57 -15.75 -10.03
N GLN A 87 9.14 -15.10 -9.02
CA GLN A 87 9.48 -15.76 -7.74
C GLN A 87 8.24 -16.31 -7.04
N LYS A 88 7.14 -15.53 -7.05
CA LYS A 88 5.85 -15.95 -6.51
C LYS A 88 5.04 -16.89 -7.41
N LYS A 89 5.51 -17.14 -8.65
CA LYS A 89 4.80 -17.90 -9.69
C LYS A 89 3.43 -17.28 -10.06
N TYR A 90 3.31 -15.96 -9.94
CA TYR A 90 2.09 -15.21 -10.25
C TYR A 90 1.91 -14.93 -11.74
N ILE A 91 2.89 -15.24 -12.57
CA ILE A 91 2.75 -15.10 -14.02
C ILE A 91 1.97 -16.29 -14.59
N GLY A 92 0.83 -16.00 -15.21
CA GLY A 92 -0.05 -16.95 -15.88
C GLY A 92 0.26 -17.12 -17.37
N LYS A 93 -0.65 -17.80 -18.08
CA LYS A 93 -0.58 -17.94 -19.54
C LYS A 93 -0.81 -16.58 -20.20
N SER A 94 -0.15 -16.34 -21.34
CA SER A 94 -0.27 -15.08 -22.09
C SER A 94 0.00 -13.84 -21.24
N ASP A 95 0.95 -13.97 -20.30
CA ASP A 95 1.47 -12.87 -19.49
C ASP A 95 0.44 -12.24 -18.54
N THR A 96 -0.65 -12.95 -18.21
CA THR A 96 -1.65 -12.50 -17.23
C THR A 96 -1.25 -12.80 -15.79
N ILE A 97 -2.04 -12.37 -14.81
CA ILE A 97 -1.90 -12.79 -13.41
C ILE A 97 -2.54 -14.16 -13.19
N ASN A 98 -1.79 -15.08 -12.57
CA ASN A 98 -2.23 -16.40 -12.17
C ASN A 98 -2.91 -16.35 -10.79
N MET A 99 -4.21 -16.05 -10.79
CA MET A 99 -4.98 -15.94 -9.54
C MET A 99 -5.01 -17.23 -8.71
N LYS A 100 -4.76 -18.40 -9.31
CA LYS A 100 -4.62 -19.64 -8.54
C LYS A 100 -3.40 -19.59 -7.62
N MET A 101 -2.28 -19.07 -8.11
CA MET A 101 -1.06 -18.93 -7.30
C MET A 101 -1.16 -17.79 -6.30
N VAL A 102 -1.82 -16.68 -6.66
CA VAL A 102 -2.13 -15.59 -5.72
C VAL A 102 -2.93 -16.12 -4.53
N LYS A 103 -4.01 -16.87 -4.78
CA LYS A 103 -4.85 -17.44 -3.71
C LYS A 103 -4.08 -18.41 -2.83
N LEU A 104 -3.30 -19.32 -3.44
CA LEU A 104 -2.50 -20.31 -2.70
C LEU A 104 -1.42 -19.65 -1.84
N ASP A 105 -0.79 -18.59 -2.33
CA ASP A 105 0.23 -17.86 -1.58
C ASP A 105 -0.41 -17.02 -0.46
N ALA A 106 -1.56 -16.37 -0.71
CA ALA A 106 -2.32 -15.66 0.31
C ALA A 106 -2.81 -16.58 1.44
N GLU A 107 -3.29 -17.79 1.11
CA GLU A 107 -3.64 -18.83 2.09
C GLU A 107 -2.45 -19.20 2.99
N LYS A 108 -1.23 -19.19 2.45
CA LYS A 108 0.00 -19.50 3.20
C LYS A 108 0.52 -18.32 4.02
N MET A 109 0.42 -17.10 3.48
CA MET A 109 0.97 -15.88 4.09
C MET A 109 0.08 -15.32 5.22
N TYR A 110 -1.22 -15.53 5.12
CA TYR A 110 -2.24 -14.93 5.99
C TYR A 110 -3.11 -16.01 6.68
N VAL A 111 -2.50 -17.13 7.10
CA VAL A 111 -3.19 -18.29 7.70
C VAL A 111 -4.16 -17.86 8.80
N ASP A 112 -3.69 -17.00 9.72
CA ASP A 112 -4.46 -16.51 10.86
C ASP A 112 -4.96 -15.07 10.68
N ARG A 113 -4.94 -14.55 9.44
CA ARG A 113 -5.28 -13.14 9.11
C ARG A 113 -6.27 -13.10 7.95
N PRO A 114 -7.53 -13.55 8.15
CA PRO A 114 -8.49 -13.74 7.07
C PRO A 114 -8.83 -12.45 6.30
N LYS A 115 -8.93 -11.29 6.97
CA LYS A 115 -9.18 -10.01 6.30
C LYS A 115 -8.04 -9.60 5.35
N GLU A 116 -6.78 -9.79 5.78
CA GLU A 116 -5.61 -9.52 4.92
C GLU A 116 -5.55 -10.45 3.71
N LYS A 117 -5.88 -11.73 3.92
CA LYS A 117 -5.97 -12.73 2.85
C LYS A 117 -6.98 -12.32 1.79
N GLU A 118 -8.20 -11.97 2.21
CA GLU A 118 -9.29 -11.56 1.31
C GLU A 118 -8.93 -10.29 0.57
N TYR A 119 -8.48 -9.26 1.29
CA TYR A 119 -8.01 -8.01 0.73
C TYR A 119 -6.90 -8.21 -0.32
N HIS A 120 -5.91 -9.07 -0.03
CA HIS A 120 -4.83 -9.37 -0.97
C HIS A 120 -5.37 -9.98 -2.27
N ILE A 121 -6.29 -10.95 -2.17
CA ILE A 121 -6.91 -11.60 -3.33
C ILE A 121 -7.75 -10.61 -4.14
N GLU A 122 -8.56 -9.80 -3.47
CA GLU A 122 -9.42 -8.79 -4.08
C GLU A 122 -8.62 -7.72 -4.81
N MET A 123 -7.59 -7.18 -4.17
CA MET A 123 -6.67 -6.21 -4.77
C MET A 123 -6.07 -6.74 -6.07
N TYR A 124 -5.56 -7.99 -6.09
CA TYR A 124 -5.04 -8.59 -7.32
C TYR A 124 -6.12 -8.84 -8.37
N ASP A 125 -7.33 -9.26 -7.97
CA ASP A 125 -8.42 -9.50 -8.91
C ASP A 125 -8.95 -8.21 -9.55
N TYR A 126 -9.00 -7.12 -8.78
CA TYR A 126 -9.32 -5.79 -9.26
C TYR A 126 -8.23 -5.28 -10.20
N CYS A 127 -6.99 -5.20 -9.71
CA CYS A 127 -5.89 -4.57 -10.44
C CYS A 127 -5.52 -5.30 -11.73
N ARG A 128 -5.66 -6.64 -11.78
CA ARG A 128 -5.46 -7.37 -13.04
C ARG A 128 -6.51 -7.02 -14.09
N LYS A 129 -7.75 -6.72 -13.69
CA LYS A 129 -8.83 -6.36 -14.63
C LYS A 129 -8.65 -4.91 -15.09
N ASP A 130 -8.37 -3.99 -14.16
CA ASP A 130 -8.12 -2.59 -14.47
C ASP A 130 -6.91 -2.41 -15.41
N ALA A 131 -5.82 -3.11 -15.12
CA ALA A 131 -4.61 -3.12 -15.93
C ALA A 131 -4.85 -3.51 -17.40
N VAL A 132 -5.86 -4.34 -17.70
CA VAL A 132 -6.21 -4.67 -19.09
C VAL A 132 -6.64 -3.40 -19.84
N GLY A 133 -7.46 -2.54 -19.22
CA GLY A 133 -7.91 -1.29 -19.81
C GLY A 133 -6.74 -0.35 -20.08
N VAL A 134 -5.94 -0.07 -19.06
CA VAL A 134 -4.77 0.81 -19.16
C VAL A 134 -3.76 0.28 -20.19
N TYR A 135 -3.42 -1.01 -20.14
CA TYR A 135 -2.49 -1.62 -21.07
C TYR A 135 -3.00 -1.57 -22.52
N ASN A 136 -4.30 -1.76 -22.74
CA ASN A 136 -4.90 -1.67 -24.07
C ASN A 136 -4.86 -0.23 -24.63
N LEU A 137 -4.99 0.78 -23.79
CA LEU A 137 -4.82 2.18 -24.19
C LEU A 137 -3.36 2.47 -24.56
N LEU A 138 -2.42 2.03 -23.71
CA LEU A 138 -0.99 2.24 -23.94
C LEU A 138 -0.50 1.54 -25.22
N LYS A 139 -0.92 0.30 -25.47
CA LYS A 139 -0.51 -0.41 -26.71
C LYS A 139 -1.11 0.21 -27.98
N ALA A 140 -2.21 0.94 -27.89
CA ALA A 140 -2.82 1.63 -29.03
C ALA A 140 -2.13 2.96 -29.34
N SER A 141 -1.48 3.60 -28.35
CA SER A 141 -0.82 4.90 -28.49
C SER A 141 0.61 4.77 -29.03
N PRO A 142 0.98 5.47 -30.13
CA PRO A 142 2.34 5.46 -30.67
C PRO A 142 3.41 5.93 -29.67
N GLY A 143 3.12 6.97 -28.88
CA GLY A 143 4.05 7.50 -27.88
C GLY A 143 4.30 6.50 -26.74
N ALA A 144 3.23 5.84 -26.27
CA ALA A 144 3.35 4.82 -25.23
C ALA A 144 4.11 3.58 -25.72
N LYS A 145 4.01 3.20 -27.01
CA LYS A 145 4.85 2.13 -27.57
C LYS A 145 6.34 2.45 -27.48
N VAL A 146 6.73 3.72 -27.64
CA VAL A 146 8.12 4.15 -27.49
C VAL A 146 8.56 4.06 -26.02
N LEU A 147 7.71 4.51 -25.09
CA LEU A 147 8.00 4.44 -23.66
C LEU A 147 8.12 3.01 -23.14
N LEU A 148 7.29 2.09 -23.66
CA LEU A 148 7.29 0.67 -23.30
C LEU A 148 8.24 -0.16 -24.17
N LYS A 149 9.02 0.47 -25.04
CA LYS A 149 10.01 -0.23 -25.86
C LYS A 149 11.05 -0.88 -24.95
N ASP A 150 11.26 -2.18 -25.15
CA ASP A 150 12.16 -3.03 -24.36
C ASP A 150 11.76 -3.22 -22.88
N ALA A 151 10.54 -2.84 -22.50
CA ALA A 151 9.99 -3.12 -21.18
C ALA A 151 9.62 -4.61 -21.04
N CYS A 152 9.88 -5.17 -19.87
CA CYS A 152 9.59 -6.57 -19.56
C CYS A 152 8.10 -6.73 -19.19
N ARG A 153 7.30 -7.38 -20.05
CA ARG A 153 5.87 -7.69 -19.80
C ARG A 153 5.07 -6.51 -19.22
N PRO A 154 4.86 -5.41 -19.98
CA PRO A 154 4.34 -4.15 -19.44
C PRO A 154 2.98 -4.24 -18.74
N TYR A 155 2.13 -5.19 -19.11
CA TYR A 155 0.88 -5.45 -18.42
C TYR A 155 1.10 -5.74 -16.92
N LEU A 156 2.13 -6.53 -16.56
CA LEU A 156 2.43 -6.85 -15.17
C LEU A 156 2.83 -5.61 -14.36
N LEU A 157 3.56 -4.68 -14.99
CA LEU A 157 3.87 -3.38 -14.38
C LEU A 157 2.59 -2.58 -14.10
N MET A 158 1.61 -2.60 -15.01
CA MET A 158 0.33 -1.91 -14.78
C MET A 158 -0.43 -2.50 -13.58
N VAL A 159 -0.42 -3.84 -13.44
CA VAL A 159 -1.00 -4.50 -12.25
C VAL A 159 -0.30 -4.02 -10.98
N PHE A 160 1.02 -4.02 -10.98
CA PHE A 160 1.83 -3.62 -9.83
C PHE A 160 1.57 -2.16 -9.42
N MET A 161 1.52 -1.24 -10.38
CA MET A 161 1.22 0.17 -10.10
C MET A 161 -0.20 0.38 -9.55
N CYS A 162 -1.19 -0.37 -10.06
CA CYS A 162 -2.53 -0.34 -9.47
C CYS A 162 -2.53 -0.84 -8.02
N MET A 163 -1.80 -1.92 -7.73
CA MET A 163 -1.73 -2.46 -6.37
C MET A 163 -1.05 -1.49 -5.41
N SER A 164 -0.02 -0.80 -5.90
CA SER A 164 0.83 0.04 -5.06
C SER A 164 0.09 1.24 -4.47
N ASP A 165 -0.96 1.72 -5.15
CA ASP A 165 -1.85 2.78 -4.68
C ASP A 165 -3.29 2.33 -4.42
N TYR A 166 -3.57 1.02 -4.44
CA TYR A 166 -4.93 0.48 -4.33
C TYR A 166 -5.67 0.97 -3.08
N HIS A 167 -4.98 0.99 -1.93
CA HIS A 167 -5.50 1.43 -0.63
C HIS A 167 -5.77 2.94 -0.57
N GLN A 168 -5.20 3.74 -1.48
CA GLN A 168 -5.51 5.17 -1.56
C GLN A 168 -6.81 5.43 -2.33
N LYS A 169 -7.23 4.48 -3.17
CA LYS A 169 -8.43 4.58 -4.01
C LYS A 169 -9.60 3.72 -3.52
N HIS A 170 -9.35 2.88 -2.51
CA HIS A 170 -10.30 1.96 -1.90
C HIS A 170 -10.21 2.11 -0.38
N GLU A 171 -10.89 1.22 0.35
CA GLU A 171 -10.75 1.13 1.80
C GLU A 171 -9.29 0.91 2.19
N CYS A 172 -8.83 1.65 3.19
CA CYS A 172 -7.50 1.53 3.77
C CYS A 172 -7.63 0.92 5.17
N PRO A 173 -7.83 -0.41 5.27
CA PRO A 173 -8.07 -1.09 6.54
C PRO A 173 -6.84 -1.04 7.44
N TYR A 174 -7.03 -1.33 8.73
CA TYR A 174 -6.02 -1.16 9.77
C TYR A 174 -4.69 -1.86 9.51
N PHE A 175 -4.68 -3.00 8.82
CA PHE A 175 -3.45 -3.70 8.45
C PHE A 175 -2.60 -2.95 7.41
N ARG A 176 -3.15 -1.91 6.77
CA ARG A 176 -2.48 -0.94 5.89
C ARG A 176 -2.15 0.38 6.59
N TRP A 177 -2.49 0.53 7.86
CA TRP A 177 -2.08 1.69 8.63
C TRP A 177 -0.59 1.58 8.98
N GLU A 178 0.17 2.60 8.64
CA GLU A 178 1.61 2.73 8.92
C GLU A 178 1.93 4.10 9.55
N GLY A 179 1.18 5.15 9.18
CA GLY A 179 1.51 6.52 9.56
C GLY A 179 2.84 7.00 8.97
N SER A 180 3.29 8.18 9.37
CA SER A 180 4.63 8.64 9.00
C SER A 180 5.33 9.33 10.16
N ALA A 181 6.66 9.16 10.22
CA ALA A 181 7.49 9.90 11.17
C ALA A 181 7.47 11.41 10.89
N ASN A 182 7.39 11.80 9.61
CA ASN A 182 7.37 13.19 9.19
C ASN A 182 6.09 13.92 9.62
N ALA A 183 4.94 13.24 9.61
CA ALA A 183 3.66 13.79 10.07
C ALA A 183 3.43 13.58 11.58
N GLY A 184 4.33 12.89 12.29
CA GLY A 184 4.18 12.58 13.71
C GLY A 184 3.05 11.59 14.03
N THR A 185 2.55 10.84 13.05
CA THR A 185 1.41 9.92 13.24
C THR A 185 1.81 8.47 13.46
N LYS A 186 3.09 8.12 13.22
CA LYS A 186 3.58 6.73 13.22
C LYS A 186 3.14 5.94 14.45
N ASP A 187 3.52 6.39 15.65
CA ASP A 187 3.26 5.66 16.90
C ASP A 187 1.76 5.50 17.16
N GLN A 188 0.97 6.55 16.88
CA GLN A 188 -0.49 6.51 17.02
C GLN A 188 -1.13 5.47 16.08
N CYS A 189 -0.67 5.41 14.83
CA CYS A 189 -1.18 4.47 13.83
C CYS A 189 -0.78 3.03 14.16
N GLU A 190 0.45 2.80 14.63
CA GLU A 190 0.92 1.48 15.09
C GLU A 190 0.12 1.00 16.32
N GLU A 191 -0.17 1.88 17.28
CA GLU A 191 -1.00 1.56 18.44
C GLU A 191 -2.45 1.23 18.03
N ALA A 192 -3.06 2.06 17.19
CA ALA A 192 -4.42 1.86 16.69
C ALA A 192 -4.54 0.54 15.89
N LYS A 193 -3.57 0.27 15.01
CA LYS A 193 -3.46 -0.99 14.27
C LYS A 193 -3.39 -2.19 15.23
N SER A 194 -2.58 -2.11 16.27
CA SER A 194 -2.44 -3.17 17.27
C SER A 194 -3.76 -3.42 18.02
N LYS A 195 -4.48 -2.37 18.40
CA LYS A 195 -5.83 -2.47 18.99
C LYS A 195 -6.82 -3.14 18.04
N CYS A 196 -6.80 -2.80 16.75
CA CYS A 196 -7.65 -3.43 15.75
C CYS A 196 -7.37 -4.93 15.56
N TYR A 197 -6.10 -5.37 15.60
CA TYR A 197 -5.79 -6.80 15.62
C TYR A 197 -6.39 -7.51 16.84
N LEU A 198 -6.35 -6.88 18.02
CA LEU A 198 -6.94 -7.43 19.24
C LEU A 198 -8.47 -7.53 19.15
N ILE A 199 -9.13 -6.53 18.56
CA ILE A 199 -10.58 -6.54 18.30
C ILE A 199 -10.96 -7.73 17.41
N ASP A 200 -10.16 -8.00 16.38
CA ASP A 200 -10.33 -9.15 15.47
C ASP A 200 -9.92 -10.49 16.09
N GLY A 201 -9.47 -10.51 17.36
CA GLY A 201 -9.02 -11.72 18.05
C GLY A 201 -7.69 -12.28 17.53
N ILE A 202 -6.91 -11.47 16.82
CA ILE A 202 -5.61 -11.83 16.24
C ILE A 202 -4.51 -11.39 17.18
N THR A 203 -3.75 -12.35 17.72
CA THR A 203 -2.54 -12.06 18.49
C THR A 203 -1.39 -11.80 17.52
N LEU A 204 -0.93 -10.55 17.44
CA LEU A 204 0.31 -10.25 16.72
C LEU A 204 1.48 -10.98 17.39
N PRO A 205 2.39 -11.62 16.63
CA PRO A 205 3.64 -12.10 17.19
C PRO A 205 4.35 -10.88 17.81
N THR A 206 4.71 -10.98 19.08
CA THR A 206 5.47 -9.95 19.79
C THR A 206 6.67 -9.61 18.93
N GLN A 207 6.78 -8.34 18.54
CA GLN A 207 7.93 -7.79 17.81
C GLN A 207 9.19 -8.35 18.48
N SER A 208 9.91 -9.25 17.80
CA SER A 208 11.18 -9.71 18.32
C SER A 208 12.07 -8.48 18.34
N LEU A 209 12.41 -8.03 19.55
CA LEU A 209 13.47 -7.07 19.79
C LEU A 209 14.71 -7.53 19.02
N LEU A 210 14.93 -6.95 17.85
CA LEU A 210 16.18 -6.98 17.10
C LEU A 210 16.73 -5.56 17.09
#